data_AF-A0A530HE79-F1
#
_entry.id   AF-A0A530HE79-F1
#
_cell.length_a   1.000
_cell.length_b   1.000
_cell.length_c   1.000
_cell.angle_alpha   90.00
_cell.angle_beta   90.00
_cell.angle_gamma   90.00
#
_symmetry.space_group_name_H-M   'P 1'
#
loop_
_entity.id
_entity.type
_entity.pdbx_description
1 polymer ?
#
loop_
_entity_poly.entity_id
_entity_poly.type
_entity_poly.pdbx_seq_one_letter_code
_entity_poly.pdbx_strand_id
1 'polypeptide(L)' 'MNSVKHPPSARDRARGEVTTVQRALNLLRIVGASERPIGVNEIARRLEQHASAVSRTLSTLEHNGFVERDEETGRFVL' A
#
# COMPACT_ATOMS: atom_id res chain seq x y z
N MET A 1 -24.10 33.46 15.39
CA MET A 1 -23.73 32.21 16.10
C MET A 1 -22.94 31.36 15.11
N ASN A 2 -21.61 31.49 15.08
CA ASN A 2 -20.78 30.74 14.14
C ASN A 2 -20.60 29.30 14.65
N SER A 3 -21.18 28.35 13.93
CA SER A 3 -20.87 26.93 14.10
C SER A 3 -19.41 26.69 13.70
N VAL A 4 -18.55 26.64 14.71
CA VAL A 4 -17.18 26.13 14.58
C VAL A 4 -17.29 24.69 14.07
N LYS A 5 -16.98 24.46 12.79
CA LYS A 5 -16.81 23.10 12.25
C LYS A 5 -15.65 22.48 13.01
N HIS A 6 -15.96 21.58 13.94
CA HIS A 6 -14.96 20.79 14.64
C HIS A 6 -14.21 19.97 13.59
N PRO A 7 -12.86 19.98 13.57
CA PRO A 7 -12.12 19.09 12.68
C PRO A 7 -12.50 17.63 13.01
N PRO A 8 -12.69 16.78 11.99
CA PRO A 8 -13.08 15.39 12.21
C PRO A 8 -12.06 14.71 13.12
N SER A 9 -12.58 14.03 14.16
CA SER A 9 -11.76 13.31 15.13
C SER A 9 -10.94 12.22 14.42
N ALA A 10 -9.78 11.86 14.95
CA ALA A 10 -8.98 10.73 14.43
C ALA A 10 -9.81 9.42 14.36
N ARG A 11 -10.81 9.27 15.24
CA ARG A 11 -11.78 8.15 15.22
C ARG A 11 -12.74 8.21 14.04
N ASP A 12 -13.14 9.39 13.59
CA ASP A 12 -14.02 9.56 12.42
C ASP A 12 -13.28 9.26 11.12
N ARG A 13 -11.98 9.61 11.04
CA ARG A 13 -11.12 9.25 9.91
C ARG A 13 -10.95 7.74 9.78
N ALA A 14 -10.68 7.06 10.90
CA ALA A 14 -10.59 5.60 10.93
C ALA A 14 -11.89 4.89 10.53
N ARG A 15 -13.06 5.52 10.73
CA ARG A 15 -14.36 4.94 10.36
C ARG A 15 -14.64 5.02 8.84
N GLY A 16 -13.91 5.86 8.11
CA GLY A 16 -14.02 6.02 6.65
C GLY A 16 -12.89 5.36 5.85
N GLU A 17 -11.86 4.84 6.50
CA GLU A 17 -10.72 4.22 5.82
C GLU A 17 -11.07 2.82 5.29
N VAL A 18 -10.99 2.66 3.97
CA VAL A 18 -11.12 1.36 3.32
C VAL A 18 -9.81 0.59 3.50
N THR A 19 -9.84 -0.44 4.33
CA THR A 19 -8.65 -1.24 4.72
C THR A 19 -7.84 -1.76 3.53
N THR A 20 -8.51 -2.17 2.45
CA THR A 20 -7.84 -2.62 1.21
C THR A 20 -7.10 -1.48 0.51
N VAL A 21 -7.69 -0.28 0.45
CA VAL A 21 -7.03 0.90 -0.12
C VAL A 21 -5.85 1.31 0.76
N GLN A 22 -6.03 1.30 2.08
CA GLN A 22 -4.94 1.60 3.01
C GLN A 22 -3.77 0.61 2.83
N ARG A 23 -4.05 -0.67 2.60
CA ARG A 23 -3.02 -1.66 2.28
C ARG A 23 -2.27 -1.32 1.01
N ALA A 24 -2.97 -0.99 -0.08
CA ALA A 24 -2.35 -0.61 -1.35
C ALA A 24 -1.45 0.62 -1.19
N LEU A 25 -1.92 1.65 -0.49
CA LEU A 25 -1.13 2.85 -0.18
C LEU A 25 0.12 2.52 0.65
N ASN A 26 0.01 1.64 1.64
CA ASN A 26 1.16 1.20 2.44
C ASN A 26 2.19 0.46 1.56
N LEU A 27 1.69 -0.34 0.62
CA LEU A 27 2.51 -1.08 -0.34
C LEU A 27 3.31 -0.14 -1.24
N LEU A 28 2.63 0.84 -1.87
CA LEU A 28 3.28 1.85 -2.71
C LEU A 28 4.34 2.65 -1.95
N ARG A 29 4.06 3.01 -0.68
CA ARG A 29 5.04 3.69 0.17
C ARG A 29 6.29 2.85 0.42
N ILE A 30 6.15 1.54 0.62
CA ILE A 30 7.29 0.65 0.84
C ILE A 30 8.11 0.46 -0.43
N VAL A 31 7.44 0.27 -1.57
CA VAL A 31 8.12 0.11 -2.87
C VAL A 31 8.87 1.40 -3.22
N GLY A 32 8.21 2.56 -3.09
CA GLY A 32 8.82 3.85 -3.40
C GLY A 32 9.92 4.31 -2.44
N ALA A 33 9.90 3.86 -1.20
CA ALA A 33 10.97 4.12 -0.25
C ALA A 33 12.17 3.16 -0.42
N SER A 34 12.07 2.16 -1.30
CA SER A 34 13.14 1.19 -1.53
C SER A 34 14.11 1.72 -2.59
N GLU A 35 15.40 1.80 -2.26
CA GLU A 35 16.46 2.19 -3.20
C GLU A 35 16.74 1.12 -4.29
N ARG A 36 16.18 -0.09 -4.10
CA ARG A 36 16.38 -1.24 -4.99
C ARG A 36 15.07 -1.97 -5.21
N PRO A 37 14.92 -2.72 -6.32
CA PRO A 37 13.75 -3.57 -6.54
C PRO A 37 13.50 -4.50 -5.35
N ILE A 38 12.26 -4.54 -4.87
CA ILE A 38 11.87 -5.23 -3.64
C ILE A 38 10.94 -6.42 -3.92
N GLY A 39 11.17 -7.54 -3.24
CA GLY A 39 10.39 -8.76 -3.44
C GLY A 39 9.12 -8.84 -2.59
N VAL A 40 8.16 -9.66 -3.02
CA VAL A 40 6.87 -9.88 -2.32
C VAL A 40 7.06 -10.27 -0.85
N ASN A 41 7.94 -11.24 -0.57
CA ASN A 41 8.17 -11.72 0.80
C ASN A 41 8.81 -10.65 1.70
N GLU A 42 9.64 -9.80 1.12
CA GLU A 42 10.26 -8.70 1.86
C GLU A 42 9.21 -7.64 2.23
N ILE A 43 8.35 -7.27 1.28
CA ILE A 43 7.22 -6.36 1.53
C ILE A 43 6.27 -6.96 2.59
N ALA A 44 5.92 -8.24 2.46
CA ALA A 44 5.05 -8.96 3.39
C ALA A 44 5.58 -8.94 4.82
N ARG A 45 6.89 -9.14 4.99
CA ARG A 45 7.55 -9.03 6.29
C ARG A 45 7.50 -7.60 6.84
N ARG A 46 7.76 -6.58 6.01
CA ARG A 46 7.72 -5.16 6.43
C ARG A 46 6.31 -4.70 6.81
N LEU A 47 5.27 -5.28 6.21
CA LEU A 47 3.87 -4.97 6.49
C LEU A 47 3.25 -5.86 7.58
N GLU A 48 3.95 -6.90 8.04
CA GLU A 48 3.38 -7.96 8.90
C GLU A 48 2.10 -8.58 8.29
N GLN A 49 2.15 -8.84 6.97
CA GLN A 49 1.03 -9.35 6.19
C GLN A 49 1.37 -10.67 5.51
N HIS A 50 0.36 -11.48 5.19
CA HIS A 50 0.55 -12.69 4.41
C HIS A 50 1.00 -12.36 2.98
N ALA A 51 2.00 -13.10 2.49
CA ALA A 51 2.52 -12.95 1.13
C ALA A 51 1.43 -13.04 0.06
N SER A 52 0.39 -13.87 0.26
CA SER A 52 -0.74 -14.00 -0.67
C SER A 52 -1.58 -12.72 -0.76
N ALA A 53 -1.75 -11.96 0.33
CA ALA A 53 -2.48 -10.70 0.32
C ALA A 53 -1.66 -9.58 -0.35
N VAL A 54 -0.35 -9.55 -0.08
CA VAL A 54 0.58 -8.60 -0.70
C VAL A 54 0.69 -8.86 -2.20
N SER A 55 0.86 -10.12 -2.61
CA SER A 55 0.92 -10.54 -4.01
C SER A 55 -0.33 -10.10 -4.79
N ARG A 56 -1.54 -10.39 -4.28
CA ARG A 56 -2.78 -9.96 -4.94
C ARG A 56 -2.86 -8.44 -5.11
N THR A 57 -2.46 -7.69 -4.08
CA THR A 57 -2.49 -6.23 -4.12
C THR A 57 -1.46 -5.69 -5.12
N LEU A 58 -0.24 -6.25 -5.15
CA LEU A 58 0.79 -5.91 -6.13
C LEU A 58 0.34 -6.21 -7.55
N SER A 59 -0.27 -7.37 -7.81
CA SER A 59 -0.80 -7.69 -9.15
C SER A 59 -1.89 -6.71 -9.59
N THR A 60 -2.74 -6.24 -8.67
CA THR A 60 -3.70 -5.17 -8.98
C THR A 60 -2.97 -3.86 -9.30
N LEU A 61 -1.97 -3.47 -8.51
CA LEU A 61 -1.22 -2.24 -8.75
C LEU A 61 -0.43 -2.27 -10.06
N GLU A 62 0.21 -3.41 -10.36
CA GLU A 62 0.94 -3.70 -11.61
C GLU A 62 0.01 -3.60 -12.82
N HIS A 63 -1.14 -4.28 -12.76
CA HIS A 63 -2.14 -4.23 -13.83
C HIS A 63 -2.66 -2.81 -14.11
N ASN A 64 -2.63 -1.92 -13.11
CA ASN A 64 -3.04 -0.52 -13.25
C ASN A 64 -1.85 0.45 -13.43
N GLY A 65 -0.62 -0.05 -13.59
CA GLY A 65 0.57 0.75 -13.89
C GLY A 65 1.10 1.59 -12.71
N PHE A 66 0.80 1.22 -11.47
CA PHE A 66 1.32 1.91 -10.27
C PHE A 66 2.64 1.33 -9.75
N VAL A 67 2.99 0.12 -10.18
CA VAL A 67 4.27 -0.55 -9.92
C VAL A 67 4.65 -1.32 -11.17
N GLU A 68 5.94 -1.52 -11.38
CA GLU A 68 6.46 -2.42 -12.41
C GLU A 68 7.10 -3.64 -11.77
N ARG A 69 6.85 -4.81 -12.35
CA ARG A 69 7.50 -6.05 -11.96
C ARG A 69 8.62 -6.37 -12.92
N ASP A 70 9.81 -6.53 -12.40
CA ASP A 70 10.94 -7.06 -13.13
C ASP A 70 10.71 -8.55 -13.44
N GLU A 71 10.68 -8.92 -14.72
CA GLU A 71 10.35 -10.28 -15.15
C GLU A 71 11.42 -11.32 -14.78
N GLU A 72 12.68 -10.90 -14.70
CA GLU A 72 13.82 -11.80 -14.40
C GLU A 72 13.89 -12.15 -12.91
N THR A 73 13.65 -11.16 -12.06
CA THR A 73 13.83 -11.28 -10.59
C THR A 73 12.50 -11.40 -9.84
N GLY A 74 11.38 -11.05 -10.48
CA GLY A 74 10.05 -10.99 -9.88
C GLY A 74 9.89 -9.91 -8.82
N ARG A 75 10.78 -8.90 -8.79
CA ARG A 75 10.80 -7.80 -7.83
C ARG A 75 10.07 -6.58 -8.37
N PHE A 76 9.68 -5.67 -7.48
CA PHE A 76 8.83 -4.52 -7.80
C PHE A 76 9.56 -3.19 -7.59
N VAL A 77 9.24 -2.23 -8.45
CA VAL A 77 9.61 -0.80 -8.38
C VAL A 77 8.37 0.07 -8.64
N LEU A 78 8.43 1.35 -8.27
CA LEU A 78 7.41 2.34 -8.66
C LEU A 78 7.69 2.89 -10.05
#